data_AF-A0A2P5WA43-F1
#
_entry.id   AF-A0A2P5WA43-F1
#
_cell.length_a   1.000
_cell.length_b   1.000
_cell.length_c   1.000
_cell.angle_alpha   90.00
_cell.angle_beta   90.00
_cell.angle_gamma   90.00
#
_symmetry.space_group_name_H-M   'P 1'
#
loop_
_entity.id
_entity.type
_entity.pdbx_description
1 polymer ?
#
loop_
_entity_poly.entity_id
_entity_poly.type
_entity_poly.pdbx_seq_one_letter_code
_entity_poly.pdbx_strand_id
1 'polypeptide(L)'
;MANTLNTPIVVFTRTGSMAILLSHYRPSSSIFAFTNKERIKQRLALYQGVIPIYMQFSDDAEETFSRALKLLTGKNLVEEGEFITLVQSGAQPIWRRESTHHIQVRKVEL
;
A
#
# COMPACT_ATOMS: atom_id res chain seq x y z
N MET A 1 -10.53 1.51 -11.10
CA MET A 1 -11.20 1.67 -9.79
C MET A 1 -10.63 2.86 -9.03
N ALA A 2 -9.35 2.86 -8.61
CA ALA A 2 -8.78 3.97 -7.81
C ALA A 2 -8.94 5.36 -8.45
N ASN A 3 -8.63 5.52 -9.75
CA ASN A 3 -8.83 6.79 -10.45
C ASN A 3 -10.30 7.22 -10.50
N THR A 4 -11.22 6.27 -10.70
CA THR A 4 -12.67 6.53 -10.77
C THR A 4 -13.22 6.98 -9.43
N LEU A 5 -12.74 6.38 -8.34
CA LEU A 5 -13.17 6.69 -6.97
C LEU A 5 -12.31 7.81 -6.33
N ASN A 6 -11.29 8.30 -7.04
CA ASN A 6 -10.30 9.23 -6.54
C ASN A 6 -9.73 8.84 -5.15
N THR A 7 -9.37 7.57 -4.98
CA THR A 7 -8.85 7.05 -3.70
C THR A 7 -7.34 6.80 -3.79
N PRO A 8 -6.56 7.11 -2.74
CA PRO A 8 -5.15 6.72 -2.68
C PRO A 8 -5.02 5.20 -2.68
N ILE A 9 -3.92 4.72 -3.26
CA ILE A 9 -3.64 3.30 -3.41
C ILE A 9 -2.66 2.87 -2.32
N VAL A 10 -3.03 1.88 -1.51
CA VAL A 10 -2.14 1.27 -0.52
C VAL A 10 -1.70 -0.09 -1.03
N VAL A 11 -0.39 -0.30 -1.07
CA VAL A 11 0.21 -1.58 -1.47
C VAL A 11 1.28 -1.99 -0.47
N PHE A 12 1.25 -3.25 -0.05
CA PHE A 12 2.29 -3.85 0.76
C PHE A 12 3.17 -4.72 -0.14
N THR A 13 4.49 -4.58 -0.05
CA THR A 13 5.40 -5.26 -0.98
C THR A 13 6.77 -5.58 -0.39
N ARG A 14 7.25 -6.80 -0.66
CA ARG A 14 8.61 -7.26 -0.29
C ARG A 14 9.64 -7.07 -1.40
N THR A 15 9.19 -6.97 -2.65
CA THR A 15 10.03 -6.87 -3.84
C THR A 15 9.85 -5.57 -4.59
N GLY A 16 8.80 -4.79 -4.32
CA GLY A 16 8.45 -3.57 -5.06
C GLY A 16 7.67 -3.79 -6.35
N SER A 17 7.52 -5.02 -6.84
CA SER A 17 6.99 -5.31 -8.18
C SER A 17 5.61 -4.71 -8.43
N MET A 18 4.69 -4.84 -7.47
CA MET A 18 3.33 -4.32 -7.62
C MET A 18 3.28 -2.78 -7.56
N ALA A 19 4.07 -2.14 -6.70
CA ALA A 19 4.14 -0.68 -6.65
C ALA A 19 4.72 -0.10 -7.96
N ILE A 20 5.73 -0.75 -8.53
CA ILE A 20 6.31 -0.39 -9.83
C ILE A 20 5.27 -0.53 -10.95
N LEU A 21 4.58 -1.67 -11.00
CA LEU A 21 3.54 -1.92 -12.00
C LEU A 21 2.43 -0.86 -11.93
N LEU A 22 1.93 -0.54 -10.73
CA LEU A 22 0.91 0.48 -10.53
C LEU A 22 1.39 1.87 -10.95
N SER A 23 2.65 2.21 -10.67
CA SER A 23 3.26 3.48 -11.09
C SER A 23 3.28 3.65 -12.61
N HIS A 24 3.50 2.57 -13.38
CA HIS A 24 3.48 2.62 -14.84
C HIS A 24 2.11 3.04 -15.41
N TYR A 25 1.02 2.73 -14.73
CA TYR A 25 -0.33 3.17 -15.13
C TYR A 25 -0.60 4.65 -14.83
N ARG A 26 0.33 5.35 -14.15
CA ARG A 26 0.24 6.77 -13.80
C ARG A 26 -1.13 7.14 -13.19
N PRO A 27 -1.54 6.48 -12.09
CA PRO A 27 -2.77 6.85 -11.41
C PRO A 27 -2.72 8.32 -10.98
N SER A 28 -3.89 8.96 -10.94
CA SER A 28 -4.01 10.35 -10.48
C SER A 28 -3.83 10.47 -8.97
N SER A 29 -4.04 9.38 -8.23
CA SER A 29 -3.88 9.30 -6.79
C SER A 29 -2.51 8.76 -6.36
N SER A 30 -2.11 9.11 -5.14
CA SER A 30 -0.86 8.66 -4.54
C SER A 30 -0.84 7.14 -4.31
N ILE A 31 0.32 6.52 -4.54
CA ILE A 31 0.58 5.11 -4.23
C ILE A 31 1.44 5.04 -2.96
N PHE A 32 0.82 4.71 -1.82
CA PHE A 32 1.52 4.42 -0.58
C PHE A 32 2.05 2.98 -0.59
N ALA A 33 3.36 2.84 -0.79
CA ALA A 33 4.01 1.54 -0.90
C ALA A 33 4.73 1.16 0.40
N PHE A 34 4.11 0.32 1.21
CA PHE A 34 4.71 -0.20 2.42
C PHE A 34 5.66 -1.35 2.12
N THR A 35 6.85 -1.33 2.73
CA THR A 35 7.85 -2.38 2.58
C THR A 35 8.65 -2.60 3.86
N ASN A 36 9.01 -3.85 4.14
CA ASN A 36 9.88 -4.22 5.27
C ASN A 36 11.37 -4.26 4.90
N LYS A 37 11.76 -3.68 3.75
CA LYS A 37 13.15 -3.62 3.27
C LYS A 37 13.53 -2.20 2.88
N GLU A 38 14.48 -1.60 3.59
CA GLU A 38 14.96 -0.23 3.30
C GLU A 38 15.47 -0.06 1.86
N ARG A 39 16.19 -1.06 1.32
CA ARG A 39 16.64 -1.05 -0.08
C ARG A 39 15.49 -0.94 -1.08
N ILE A 40 14.33 -1.55 -0.77
CA ILE A 40 13.15 -1.47 -1.63
C ILE A 40 12.50 -0.09 -1.51
N LYS A 41 12.41 0.47 -0.30
CA LYS A 41 11.92 1.83 -0.09
C LYS A 41 12.73 2.85 -0.89
N GLN A 42 14.06 2.80 -0.78
CA GLN A 42 14.96 3.69 -1.53
C GLN A 42 14.75 3.58 -3.04
N ARG A 43 14.63 2.35 -3.56
CA ARG A 43 14.38 2.12 -4.99
C ARG A 43 13.02 2.65 -5.44
N LEU A 44 11.98 2.45 -4.63
CA LEU A 44 10.61 2.87 -4.95
C LEU A 44 10.45 4.40 -4.95
N ALA A 45 11.31 5.15 -4.26
CA ALA A 45 11.27 6.61 -4.24
C ALA A 45 11.54 7.25 -5.61
N LEU A 46 12.07 6.48 -6.56
CA LEU A 46 12.34 6.94 -7.93
C LEU A 46 11.14 6.78 -8.87
N TYR A 47 10.06 6.10 -8.43
CA TYR A 47 8.91 5.79 -9.26
C TYR A 47 7.82 6.85 -9.10
N GLN A 48 7.27 7.29 -10.22
CA GLN A 48 6.27 8.35 -10.27
C GLN A 48 5.02 7.99 -9.46
N GLY A 49 4.58 8.95 -8.63
CA GLY A 49 3.37 8.80 -7.80
C GLY A 49 3.53 7.82 -6.62
N VAL A 50 4.72 7.25 -6.42
CA VAL A 50 4.98 6.31 -5.32
C VAL A 50 5.56 7.05 -4.11
N ILE A 51 4.90 6.88 -2.96
CA ILE A 51 5.36 7.33 -1.65
C ILE A 51 5.73 6.07 -0.85
N PRO A 52 7.01 5.67 -0.83
CA PRO A 52 7.41 4.45 -0.15
C PRO A 52 7.57 4.66 1.36
N ILE A 53 7.05 3.72 2.14
CA ILE A 53 7.07 3.77 3.60
C ILE A 53 7.70 2.47 4.12
N TYR A 54 8.73 2.60 4.95
CA TYR A 54 9.30 1.45 5.61
C TYR A 54 8.47 1.09 6.85
N MET A 55 8.09 -0.17 6.95
CA MET A 55 7.35 -0.70 8.10
C MET A 55 7.62 -2.21 8.20
N GLN A 56 7.83 -2.70 9.41
CA GLN A 56 7.86 -4.14 9.65
C GLN A 56 6.45 -4.72 9.53
N PHE A 57 6.34 -5.86 8.84
CA PHE A 57 5.08 -6.58 8.69
C PHE A 57 4.95 -7.60 9.82
N SER A 58 3.73 -7.79 10.33
CA SER A 58 3.41 -8.92 11.22
C SER A 58 2.77 -10.05 10.43
N ASP A 59 2.61 -11.20 11.09
CA ASP A 59 1.90 -12.35 10.53
C ASP A 59 0.38 -12.12 10.49
N ASP A 60 -0.12 -11.08 11.16
CA ASP A 60 -1.51 -10.62 11.07
C ASP A 60 -1.67 -9.48 10.05
N ALA A 61 -2.50 -9.75 9.03
CA ALA A 61 -2.81 -8.82 7.96
C ALA A 61 -3.51 -7.56 8.47
N GLU A 62 -4.45 -7.72 9.40
CA GLU A 62 -5.29 -6.65 9.90
C GLU A 62 -4.50 -5.78 10.88
N GLU A 63 -3.64 -6.38 11.70
CA GLU A 63 -2.69 -5.64 12.54
C GLU A 63 -1.72 -4.82 11.68
N THR A 64 -1.16 -5.42 10.62
CA THR A 64 -0.26 -4.70 9.70
C THR A 64 -0.98 -3.56 8.98
N PHE A 65 -2.23 -3.79 8.56
CA PHE A 65 -3.06 -2.76 7.92
C PHE A 65 -3.42 -1.62 8.87
N SER A 66 -3.85 -1.93 10.10
CA SER A 66 -4.16 -0.93 11.13
C SER A 66 -2.95 -0.05 11.45
N ARG A 67 -1.76 -0.63 11.59
CA ARG A 67 -0.51 0.14 11.79
C ARG A 67 -0.18 1.03 10.60
N ALA A 68 -0.40 0.56 9.38
CA ALA A 68 -0.22 1.36 8.17
C ALA A 68 -1.18 2.56 8.15
N LEU A 69 -2.46 2.36 8.47
CA LEU A 69 -3.44 3.45 8.56
C LEU A 69 -3.04 4.49 9.60
N LYS A 70 -2.65 4.05 10.81
CA LYS A 70 -2.16 4.96 11.87
C LYS A 70 -0.93 5.77 11.44
N LEU A 71 -0.03 5.17 10.65
CA LEU A 71 1.12 5.89 10.10
C LEU A 71 0.72 6.92 9.05
N LEU A 72 -0.29 6.63 8.22
CA LEU A 72 -0.77 7.57 7.19
C LEU A 72 -1.53 8.74 7.82
N THR A 73 -2.45 8.46 8.75
CA THR A 73 -3.22 9.49 9.46
C THR A 73 -2.30 10.33 10.35
N GLY A 74 -1.38 9.71 11.10
CA GLY A 74 -0.40 10.42 11.93
C GLY A 74 0.58 11.30 11.12
N LYS A 75 0.68 11.11 9.81
CA LYS A 75 1.46 11.95 8.88
C LYS A 75 0.60 12.94 8.09
N ASN A 76 -0.72 13.01 8.36
CA ASN A 76 -1.69 13.78 7.58
C ASN A 76 -1.64 13.47 6.07
N LEU A 77 -1.39 12.21 5.71
CA LEU A 77 -1.35 11.74 4.33
C LEU A 77 -2.70 11.18 3.85
N VAL A 78 -3.55 10.81 4.81
CA VAL A 78 -4.89 10.27 4.63
C VAL A 78 -5.71 10.75 5.82
N GLU A 79 -6.98 11.09 5.61
CA GLU A 79 -7.88 11.56 6.67
C GLU A 79 -8.80 10.44 7.18
N GLU A 80 -9.27 10.58 8.43
CA GLU A 80 -10.29 9.70 8.96
C GLU A 80 -11.60 9.85 8.16
N GLY A 81 -12.24 8.74 7.85
CA GLY A 81 -13.43 8.71 7.00
C GLY A 81 -13.15 8.68 5.49
N GLU A 82 -11.90 8.87 5.06
CA GLU A 82 -11.49 8.73 3.65
C GLU A 82 -11.55 7.26 3.20
N PHE A 83 -11.77 7.02 1.90
CA PHE A 83 -11.68 5.69 1.31
C PHE A 83 -10.31 5.46 0.69
N ILE A 84 -9.74 4.27 0.89
CA ILE A 84 -8.48 3.87 0.27
C ILE A 84 -8.65 2.59 -0.55
N THR A 85 -7.90 2.48 -1.65
CA THR A 85 -7.83 1.25 -2.45
C THR A 85 -6.65 0.42 -1.98
N LEU A 86 -6.90 -0.70 -1.31
CA LEU A 86 -5.90 -1.68 -0.90
C LEU A 86 -5.64 -2.67 -2.03
N VAL A 87 -4.39 -2.79 -2.47
CA VAL A 87 -3.92 -3.79 -3.45
C VAL A 87 -3.00 -4.79 -2.75
N GLN A 88 -3.42 -6.05 -2.72
CA GLN A 88 -2.65 -7.17 -2.19
C GLN A 88 -2.19 -8.07 -3.34
N SER A 89 -0.87 -8.29 -3.42
CA SER A 89 -0.25 -9.12 -4.45
C SER A 89 0.96 -9.85 -3.88
N GLY A 90 1.02 -11.16 -4.11
CA GLY A 90 2.19 -11.96 -3.78
C GLY A 90 2.00 -13.44 -4.08
N ALA A 91 3.01 -14.06 -4.69
CA ALA A 91 3.17 -15.52 -4.75
C ALA A 91 3.55 -16.08 -3.36
N GLN A 92 4.33 -15.32 -2.60
CA GLN A 92 4.45 -15.43 -1.15
C GLN A 92 3.60 -14.33 -0.55
N PRO A 93 2.52 -14.67 0.16
CA PRO A 93 1.72 -13.65 0.80
C PRO A 93 2.54 -13.06 1.94
N ILE A 94 2.24 -11.82 2.28
CA ILE A 94 2.98 -11.14 3.34
C ILE A 94 2.65 -11.76 4.71
N TRP A 95 1.47 -12.40 4.83
CA TRP A 95 0.83 -12.96 6.04
C TRP A 95 -0.13 -14.16 5.78
N ARG A 96 -0.17 -14.75 4.57
CA ARG A 96 -1.07 -15.87 4.16
C ARG A 96 -0.28 -16.96 3.42
N ARG A 97 -0.87 -18.13 3.11
CA ARG A 97 -0.24 -19.22 2.32
C ARG A 97 -0.63 -19.30 0.83
N GLU A 98 -1.70 -18.65 0.40
CA GLU A 98 -2.20 -18.73 -0.99
C GLU A 98 -1.92 -17.46 -1.82
N SER A 99 -1.55 -17.65 -3.10
CA SER A 99 -1.20 -16.59 -4.04
C SER A 99 -2.42 -16.06 -4.81
N THR A 100 -3.19 -15.17 -4.18
CA THR A 100 -4.33 -14.48 -4.83
C THR A 100 -4.09 -12.98 -4.87
N HIS A 101 -4.36 -12.36 -6.02
CA HIS A 101 -4.39 -10.91 -6.17
C HIS A 101 -5.75 -10.40 -5.66
N HIS A 102 -5.74 -9.54 -4.65
CA HIS A 102 -6.96 -9.00 -4.07
C HIS A 102 -6.93 -7.47 -4.09
N ILE A 103 -8.04 -6.86 -4.53
CA ILE A 103 -8.23 -5.41 -4.49
C ILE A 103 -9.45 -5.13 -3.62
N GLN A 104 -9.32 -4.21 -2.65
CA GLN A 104 -10.41 -3.81 -1.74
C GLN A 104 -10.49 -2.30 -1.67
N VAL A 105 -11.70 -1.75 -1.55
CA VAL A 105 -11.89 -0.37 -1.09
C VAL A 105 -12.25 -0.45 0.38
N ARG A 106 -11.51 0.25 1.23
CA ARG A 106 -11.75 0.29 2.68
C ARG A 106 -11.87 1.73 3.15
N LYS A 107 -12.78 1.99 4.08
CA LYS A 107 -12.88 3.26 4.78
C LYS A 107 -11.83 3.31 5.89
N VAL A 108 -11.24 4.48 6.10
CA VAL A 108 -10.28 4.73 7.17
C VAL A 108 -11.05 4.99 8.46
N GLU A 109 -10.96 4.05 9.40
CA GLU A 109 -11.56 4.12 10.73
C GLU A 109 -10.44 3.78 11.74
N LEU A 110 -10.24 4.64 12.75
CA LEU A 110 -9.10 4.58 13.69
C LEU A 110 -9.37 3.76 14.96
#